data_AF-X1B8V3-F1
#
_entry.id   AF-X1B8V3-F1
#
_cell.length_a   1.000
_cell.length_b   1.000
_cell.length_c   1.000
_cell.angle_alpha   90.00
_cell.angle_beta   90.00
_cell.angle_gamma   90.00
#
_symmetry.space_group_name_H-M   'P 1'
#
loop_
_entity.id
_entity.type
_entity.pdbx_description
1 polymer ?
#
loop_
_entity_poly.entity_id
_entity_poly.type
_entity_poly.pdbx_seq_one_letter_code
_entity_poly.pdbx_strand_id
1 'polypeptide(L)'
;MIGQEWRNKIICGNAVEIFKKMPDESVDLGVTSPPYYGLRDYGKETKTIWGGNEKCKHKWNSQVALHDNLRPSKVSKKTIVGSNKNLEFRTGKQVKNEFCSKCGAWYGQLG
;
A
#
# COMPACT_ATOMS: atom_id res chain seq x y z
N MET A 1 6.78 -4.04 33.74
CA MET A 1 7.77 -3.52 32.77
C MET A 1 7.00 -2.96 31.59
N ILE A 2 7.44 -1.86 30.98
CA ILE A 2 6.78 -1.30 29.78
C ILE A 2 6.80 -2.36 28.67
N GLY A 3 5.69 -2.53 27.94
CA GLY A 3 5.63 -3.37 26.75
C GLY A 3 5.41 -4.87 27.00
N GLN A 4 5.22 -5.30 28.26
CA GLN A 4 5.11 -6.73 28.59
C GLN A 4 3.88 -7.40 27.96
N GLU A 5 2.83 -6.63 27.63
CA GLU A 5 1.65 -7.14 26.93
C GLU A 5 1.90 -7.49 25.45
N TRP A 6 2.97 -6.96 24.84
CA TRP A 6 3.31 -7.15 23.43
C TRP A 6 4.26 -8.32 23.16
N ARG A 7 4.92 -8.84 24.21
CA ARG A 7 5.94 -9.87 24.07
C ARG A 7 5.37 -11.17 23.50
N ASN A 8 5.99 -11.68 22.45
CA ASN A 8 5.66 -12.97 21.80
C ASN A 8 4.18 -13.08 21.39
N LYS A 9 3.58 -11.99 20.89
CA LYS A 9 2.19 -11.97 20.43
C LYS A 9 2.11 -12.02 18.90
N ILE A 10 1.10 -12.75 18.41
CA ILE A 10 0.65 -12.66 17.02
C ILE A 10 -0.58 -11.76 17.02
N ILE A 11 -0.48 -10.64 16.32
CA ILE A 11 -1.53 -9.63 16.26
C ILE A 11 -1.99 -9.52 14.81
N CYS A 12 -3.27 -9.80 14.57
CA CYS A 12 -3.87 -9.68 13.25
C CYS A 12 -4.66 -8.37 13.17
N GLY A 13 -4.33 -7.52 12.20
CA GLY A 13 -5.04 -6.27 11.95
C GLY A 13 -4.24 -5.30 11.09
N ASN A 14 -4.75 -4.07 10.97
CA ASN A 14 -4.06 -3.01 10.23
C ASN A 14 -2.79 -2.58 10.99
N ALA A 15 -1.62 -2.73 10.35
CA ALA A 15 -0.33 -2.44 10.96
C ALA A 15 -0.20 -0.99 11.45
N VAL A 16 -0.73 0.00 10.71
CA VAL A 16 -0.68 1.42 11.08
C VAL A 16 -1.46 1.66 12.38
N GLU A 17 -2.65 1.08 12.50
CA GLU A 17 -3.49 1.25 13.70
C GLU A 17 -2.98 0.45 14.90
N ILE A 18 -2.30 -0.67 14.68
CA ILE A 18 -1.68 -1.46 15.74
C ILE A 18 -0.44 -0.75 16.28
N PHE A 19 0.46 -0.27 15.40
CA PHE A 19 1.70 0.38 15.82
C PHE A 19 1.46 1.67 16.61
N LYS A 20 0.39 2.42 16.34
CA LYS A 20 -0.02 3.58 17.16
C LYS A 20 -0.33 3.24 18.62
N LYS A 21 -0.57 1.96 18.95
CA LYS A 21 -0.88 1.50 20.31
C LYS A 21 0.35 0.98 21.04
N MET A 22 1.46 0.77 20.33
CA MET A 22 2.72 0.36 20.95
C MET A 22 3.32 1.53 21.75
N PRO A 23 4.03 1.27 22.85
CA PRO A 23 4.75 2.32 23.56
C PRO A 23 5.81 2.97 22.66
N ASP A 24 6.05 4.26 22.88
CA ASP A 24 7.15 4.97 22.21
C ASP A 24 8.51 4.33 22.58
N GLU A 25 9.47 4.42 21.66
CA GLU A 25 10.86 3.94 21.83
C GLU A 25 10.98 2.46 22.24
N SER A 26 10.00 1.61 21.90
CA SER A 26 9.96 0.20 22.31
C SER A 26 10.36 -0.80 21.22
N VAL A 27 10.86 -0.35 20.06
CA VAL A 27 11.18 -1.21 18.91
C VAL A 27 12.60 -0.94 18.41
N ASP A 28 13.48 -1.94 18.52
CA ASP A 28 14.85 -1.86 18.03
C ASP A 28 15.01 -2.26 16.56
N LEU A 29 14.16 -3.16 16.06
CA LEU A 29 14.25 -3.74 14.71
C LEU A 29 12.86 -3.98 14.10
N GLY A 30 12.65 -3.46 12.90
CA GLY A 30 11.49 -3.77 12.06
C GLY A 30 11.89 -4.64 10.86
N VAL A 31 11.24 -5.80 10.70
CA VAL A 31 11.36 -6.65 9.50
C VAL A 31 10.00 -6.70 8.82
N THR A 32 9.94 -6.32 7.55
CA THR A 32 8.68 -6.20 6.82
C THR A 32 8.84 -6.57 5.34
N SER A 33 7.75 -7.05 4.75
CA SER A 33 7.57 -7.30 3.32
C SER A 33 6.37 -6.49 2.80
N PRO A 34 6.46 -5.16 2.84
CA PRO A 34 5.33 -4.30 2.53
C PRO A 34 4.90 -4.45 1.06
N PRO A 35 3.68 -4.03 0.71
CA PRO A 35 3.28 -3.89 -0.69
C PRO A 35 4.28 -3.02 -1.45
N TYR A 36 4.86 -3.56 -2.53
CA TYR A 36 5.65 -2.77 -3.46
C TYR A 36 4.74 -1.90 -4.31
N TYR A 37 5.06 -0.61 -4.42
CA TYR A 37 4.13 0.38 -4.95
C TYR A 37 3.62 0.04 -6.36
N GLY A 38 2.31 -0.18 -6.48
CA GLY A 38 1.63 -0.54 -7.73
C GLY A 38 1.97 -1.92 -8.30
N LEU A 39 2.71 -2.78 -7.60
CA LEU A 39 3.15 -4.06 -8.15
C LEU A 39 2.03 -5.11 -8.22
N ARG A 40 1.08 -5.10 -7.28
CA ARG A 40 0.04 -6.15 -7.14
C ARG A 40 -1.34 -5.50 -7.03
N ASP A 41 -2.37 -6.31 -6.79
CA ASP A 41 -3.69 -5.81 -6.44
C ASP A 41 -4.19 -6.77 -5.36
N TYR A 42 -4.29 -6.25 -4.14
CA TYR A 42 -4.74 -6.98 -2.96
C TYR A 42 -6.23 -6.83 -2.71
N GLY A 43 -7.02 -6.32 -3.67
CA GLY A 43 -8.46 -6.21 -3.55
C GLY A 43 -8.95 -4.87 -3.01
N LYS A 44 -10.25 -4.59 -3.21
CA LYS A 44 -10.88 -3.31 -2.87
C LYS A 44 -10.95 -3.06 -1.37
N GLU A 45 -10.98 -4.12 -0.57
CA GLU A 45 -11.01 -4.13 0.89
C GLU A 45 -9.74 -3.57 1.52
N THR A 46 -8.62 -3.55 0.78
CA THR A 46 -7.35 -2.99 1.26
C THR A 46 -7.21 -1.49 0.98
N LYS A 47 -8.16 -0.90 0.26
CA LYS A 47 -8.16 0.53 -0.02
C LYS A 47 -8.42 1.31 1.25
N THR A 48 -7.58 2.30 1.50
CA THR A 48 -7.73 3.23 2.62
C THR A 48 -7.41 4.65 2.17
N ILE A 49 -7.62 5.61 3.07
CA ILE A 49 -7.33 7.02 2.86
C ILE A 49 -5.88 7.27 3.30
N TRP A 50 -5.07 7.73 2.37
CA TRP A 50 -3.68 8.10 2.59
C TRP A 50 -3.53 9.62 2.52
N GLY A 51 -2.96 10.21 3.57
CA GLY A 51 -2.66 11.63 3.66
C GLY A 51 -3.88 12.56 3.63
N GLY A 52 -3.61 13.85 3.40
CA GLY A 52 -4.62 14.90 3.44
C GLY A 52 -5.09 15.24 4.86
N ASN A 53 -6.18 16.00 4.95
CA ASN A 53 -6.71 16.48 6.23
C ASN A 53 -7.75 15.50 6.80
N GLU A 54 -7.50 15.00 8.01
CA GLU A 54 -8.37 14.06 8.75
C GLU A 54 -9.79 14.59 8.98
N LYS A 55 -9.95 15.91 9.10
CA LYS A 55 -11.25 16.57 9.30
C LYS A 55 -11.97 16.88 7.99
N CYS A 56 -11.39 16.50 6.84
CA CYS A 56 -11.99 16.79 5.54
C CYS A 56 -13.18 15.88 5.26
N LYS A 57 -14.32 16.47 4.87
CA LYS A 57 -15.41 15.74 4.21
C LYS A 57 -15.00 15.47 2.76
N HIS A 58 -14.24 14.39 2.55
CA HIS A 58 -13.61 14.07 1.27
C HIS A 58 -14.61 14.07 0.11
N LYS A 59 -14.16 14.58 -1.04
CA LYS A 59 -14.87 14.52 -2.32
C LYS A 59 -13.94 13.89 -3.35
N TRP A 60 -14.18 12.62 -3.65
CA TRP A 60 -13.34 11.79 -4.51
C TRP A 60 -13.56 12.10 -5.98
N ASN A 61 -12.46 12.36 -6.67
CA ASN A 61 -12.41 12.44 -8.12
C ASN A 61 -11.59 11.27 -8.66
N SER A 62 -12.18 10.50 -9.56
CA SER A 62 -11.49 9.40 -10.22
C SER A 62 -10.60 9.91 -11.36
N GLN A 63 -9.37 9.43 -11.40
CA GLN A 63 -8.44 9.65 -12.49
C GLN A 63 -7.96 8.31 -13.01
N VAL A 64 -7.87 8.17 -14.33
CA VAL A 64 -7.31 6.98 -14.96
C VAL A 64 -5.88 7.30 -15.35
N ALA A 65 -4.94 6.55 -14.79
CA ALA A 65 -3.55 6.57 -15.21
C ALA A 65 -3.24 5.27 -15.96
N LEU A 66 -2.28 5.32 -16.88
CA LEU A 66 -1.69 4.12 -17.41
C LEU A 66 -0.69 3.60 -16.37
N HIS A 67 -0.75 2.30 -16.09
CA HIS A 67 0.24 1.66 -15.24
C HIS A 67 1.60 1.76 -15.93
N ASP A 68 2.50 2.54 -15.33
CA ASP A 68 3.90 2.56 -15.70
C ASP A 68 4.65 1.65 -14.74
N ASN A 69 5.12 0.52 -15.26
CA ASN A 69 6.05 -0.29 -14.48
C ASN A 69 7.33 0.55 -14.40
N LEU A 70 7.66 1.09 -13.22
CA LEU A 70 8.93 1.79 -12.92
C LEU A 70 10.19 0.96 -13.28
N ARG A 71 10.02 -0.28 -13.75
CA ARG A 71 11.03 -1.05 -14.46
C ARG A 71 10.86 -0.82 -15.96
N PRO A 72 11.81 -0.13 -16.63
CA PRO A 72 11.71 0.12 -18.06
C PRO A 72 11.46 -1.19 -18.80
N SER A 73 10.57 -1.12 -19.80
CA SER A 73 10.08 -2.17 -20.69
C SER A 73 11.14 -2.99 -21.46
N LYS A 74 12.42 -2.94 -21.05
CA LYS A 74 13.50 -3.86 -21.46
C LYS A 74 13.59 -5.10 -20.59
N VAL A 75 12.56 -5.38 -19.78
CA VAL A 75 12.43 -6.68 -19.12
C VAL A 75 12.00 -7.67 -20.20
N SER A 76 12.89 -8.58 -20.58
CA SER A 76 12.59 -9.59 -21.60
C SER A 76 11.32 -10.36 -21.21
N LYS A 77 10.59 -10.94 -22.17
CA LYS A 77 9.48 -11.88 -21.89
C LYS A 77 9.88 -13.06 -20.97
N LYS A 78 11.18 -13.23 -20.68
CA LYS A 78 11.75 -14.28 -19.83
C LYS A 78 12.08 -13.81 -18.41
N THR A 79 12.00 -12.51 -18.12
CA THR A 79 12.39 -12.01 -16.80
C THR A 79 11.24 -12.18 -15.82
N ILE A 80 11.38 -13.16 -14.93
CA ILE A 80 10.44 -13.45 -13.86
C ILE A 80 10.70 -12.45 -12.72
N VAL A 81 9.71 -11.63 -12.38
CA VAL A 81 9.78 -10.72 -11.23
C VAL A 81 8.69 -11.11 -10.25
N GLY A 82 9.09 -11.77 -9.15
CA GLY A 82 8.18 -12.34 -8.16
C GLY A 82 7.54 -13.68 -8.57
N SER A 83 6.71 -14.26 -7.71
CA SER A 83 6.15 -15.61 -7.86
C SER A 83 4.90 -15.70 -8.76
N ASN A 84 4.77 -14.88 -9.80
CA ASN A 84 3.59 -14.92 -10.66
C ASN A 84 3.66 -16.10 -11.65
N LYS A 85 2.59 -16.93 -11.68
CA LYS A 85 2.43 -17.98 -12.71
C LYS A 85 2.26 -17.42 -14.12
N ASN A 86 1.64 -16.23 -14.24
CA ASN A 86 1.42 -15.54 -15.52
C ASN A 86 2.30 -14.29 -15.60
N LEU A 87 3.11 -14.20 -16.66
CA LEU A 87 4.02 -13.09 -16.97
C LEU A 87 3.27 -11.89 -17.61
N GLU A 88 2.06 -11.58 -17.12
CA GLU A 88 1.35 -10.40 -17.61
C GLU A 88 1.95 -9.14 -17.01
N PHE A 89 2.79 -8.47 -17.80
CA PHE A 89 3.22 -7.11 -17.50
C PHE A 89 1.99 -6.20 -17.51
N ARG A 90 1.77 -5.47 -16.42
CA ARG A 90 0.65 -4.52 -16.32
C ARG A 90 0.89 -3.22 -17.10
N THR A 91 2.03 -3.06 -17.78
CA THR A 91 2.40 -1.84 -18.52
C THR A 91 1.27 -1.43 -19.47
N GLY A 92 0.80 -0.19 -19.36
CA GLY A 92 -0.27 0.33 -20.22
C GLY A 92 -1.68 -0.13 -19.85
N LYS A 93 -1.87 -0.95 -18.81
CA LYS A 93 -3.21 -1.20 -18.26
C LYS A 93 -3.73 0.07 -17.57
N GLN A 94 -5.01 0.38 -17.78
CA GLN A 94 -5.66 1.49 -17.11
C GLN A 94 -5.85 1.18 -15.62
N VAL A 95 -5.34 2.07 -14.78
CA VAL A 95 -5.49 2.01 -13.32
C VAL A 95 -6.31 3.20 -12.88
N LYS A 96 -7.38 2.93 -12.15
CA LYS A 96 -8.25 3.95 -11.57
C LYS A 96 -7.72 4.37 -10.20
N ASN A 97 -7.34 5.63 -10.08
CA ASN A 97 -6.94 6.27 -8.83
C ASN A 97 -8.03 7.24 -8.38
N GLU A 98 -8.17 7.46 -7.07
CA GLU A 98 -9.17 8.36 -6.51
C GLU A 98 -8.50 9.34 -5.56
N PHE A 99 -8.52 10.63 -5.92
CA PHE A 99 -7.94 11.69 -5.11
C PHE A 99 -9.03 12.65 -4.63
N CYS A 100 -8.89 13.14 -3.41
CA CYS A 100 -9.78 14.13 -2.84
C CYS A 100 -9.49 15.51 -3.44
N SER A 101 -10.49 16.07 -4.11
CA SER A 101 -10.43 17.42 -4.71
C SER A 101 -10.20 18.56 -3.71
N LYS A 102 -10.48 18.33 -2.42
CA LYS A 102 -10.42 19.37 -1.38
C LYS A 102 -9.10 19.39 -0.61
N CYS A 103 -8.48 18.23 -0.40
CA CYS A 103 -7.32 18.10 0.49
C CYS A 103 -6.18 17.25 -0.08
N GLY A 104 -6.32 16.73 -1.30
CA GLY A 104 -5.28 15.92 -1.94
C GLY A 104 -5.12 14.52 -1.36
N ALA A 105 -5.92 14.12 -0.37
CA ALA A 105 -5.92 12.74 0.15
C ALA A 105 -6.14 11.74 -0.99
N TRP A 106 -5.52 10.57 -0.87
CA TRP A 106 -5.64 9.50 -1.86
C TRP A 106 -6.44 8.34 -1.28
N TYR A 107 -7.46 7.87 -1.99
CA TYR A 107 -8.20 6.66 -1.64
C TYR A 107 -7.72 5.50 -2.52
N GLY A 108 -6.96 4.59 -1.92
CA GLY A 108 -6.29 3.52 -2.67
C GLY A 108 -5.55 2.53 -1.80
N GLN A 109 -4.92 1.56 -2.47
CA GLN A 109 -4.04 0.55 -1.87
C GLN A 109 -2.63 0.77 -2.38
N LEU A 110 -1.62 0.52 -1.55
CA LEU A 110 -0.22 0.83 -1.90
C LEU A 110 0.35 -0.06 -3.00
N GLY A 111 -0.03 -1.33 -3.10
CA GLY A 111 0.70 -2.30 -3.93
C GLY A 111 -0.14 -3.02 -4.94
#